data_AF-A0A6I3MKB9-F1
#
_entry.id   AF-A0A6I3MKB9-F1
#
_cell.length_a   1.000
_cell.length_b   1.000
_cell.length_c   1.000
_cell.angle_alpha   90.00
_cell.angle_beta   90.00
_cell.angle_gamma   90.00
#
_symmetry.space_group_name_H-M   'P 1'
#
loop_
_entity.id
_entity.type
_entity.pdbx_description
1 polymer ?
#
loop_
_entity_poly.entity_id
_entity_poly.type
_entity_poly.pdbx_seq_one_letter_code
_entity_poly.pdbx_strand_id
1 'polypeptide(L)'
;MSELITRELHVCMGLNSCKNAGYSENNDCAGKGDCSTAVGHPCHTLNSCKSQGGCGIFGTTEELCHPGENDCRYQGSCGVPILSSRFMAQGPNKGLSVWQLARARFEEKRQKNGESFGEAPQQYGPSEDYVNTVRGTTGQDYSSCGQSGSRSCSYINNPAERQTAAAARVLKMEEESAKKLPETISNCCSKNNDH
;
A
#
# COMPACT_ATOMS: atom_id res chain seq x y z
N MET A 1 -13.37 -7.54 24.90
CA MET A 1 -13.89 -6.70 23.80
C MET A 1 -12.69 -6.34 22.94
N SER A 2 -12.79 -6.47 21.61
CA SER A 2 -11.61 -6.54 20.74
C SER A 2 -10.83 -5.22 20.67
N GLU A 3 -9.49 -5.31 20.71
CA GLU A 3 -8.54 -4.18 20.60
C GLU A 3 -8.72 -3.34 19.32
N LEU A 4 -9.41 -3.89 18.31
CA LEU A 4 -9.80 -3.20 17.08
C LEU A 4 -10.73 -1.98 17.28
N ILE A 5 -11.34 -1.80 18.45
CA ILE A 5 -12.32 -0.72 18.69
C ILE A 5 -11.66 0.62 19.04
N THR A 6 -10.45 0.62 19.62
CA THR A 6 -9.78 1.84 20.12
C THR A 6 -8.60 2.29 19.26
N ARG A 7 -8.21 1.51 18.26
CA ARG A 7 -7.01 1.73 17.46
C ARG A 7 -7.36 2.31 16.08
N GLU A 8 -6.57 3.28 15.63
CA GLU A 8 -6.63 3.75 14.24
C GLU A 8 -6.34 2.57 13.29
N LEU A 9 -7.21 2.34 12.30
CA LEU A 9 -7.06 1.29 11.30
C LEU A 9 -6.58 1.90 9.99
N HIS A 10 -5.34 1.58 9.61
CA HIS A 10 -4.70 2.07 8.39
C HIS A 10 -4.10 0.90 7.59
N VAL A 11 -4.18 0.99 6.25
CA VAL A 11 -3.85 -0.09 5.30
C VAL A 11 -2.35 -0.29 5.05
N CYS A 12 -1.51 0.61 5.53
CA CYS A 12 -0.08 0.56 5.25
C CYS A 12 0.81 1.28 6.27
N MET A 13 2.06 0.81 6.39
CA MET A 13 3.17 1.55 6.98
C MET A 13 3.20 3.01 6.50
N GLY A 14 3.32 3.93 7.44
CA GLY A 14 3.45 5.36 7.18
C GLY A 14 2.15 6.07 6.77
N LEU A 15 0.97 5.50 7.01
CA LEU A 15 -0.34 6.14 6.78
C LEU A 15 -1.14 6.40 8.07
N ASN A 16 -0.49 6.33 9.23
CA ASN A 16 -1.10 6.62 10.53
C ASN A 16 -1.27 8.13 10.75
N SER A 17 -2.34 8.53 11.42
CA SER A 17 -2.71 9.93 11.69
C SER A 17 -2.11 10.49 12.98
N CYS A 18 -1.71 9.62 13.93
CA CYS A 18 -1.27 10.04 15.26
C CYS A 18 0.02 9.37 15.75
N LYS A 19 0.63 9.96 16.80
CA LYS A 19 1.66 9.33 17.63
C LYS A 19 1.12 8.00 18.20
N ASN A 20 1.98 6.99 18.28
CA ASN A 20 1.68 5.64 18.78
C ASN A 20 0.54 4.88 18.04
N ALA A 21 0.13 5.33 16.85
CA ALA A 21 -0.94 4.69 16.06
C ALA A 21 -0.45 3.66 15.02
N GLY A 22 0.88 3.54 14.81
CA GLY A 22 1.52 2.46 14.04
C GLY A 22 1.40 1.11 14.74
N TYR A 23 1.75 0.02 14.04
CA TYR A 23 1.59 -1.37 14.51
C TYR A 23 2.34 -1.73 15.81
N SER A 24 3.56 -1.23 16.02
CA SER A 24 4.26 -1.41 17.32
C SER A 24 3.97 -0.32 18.36
N GLU A 25 3.13 0.67 18.03
CA GLU A 25 2.80 1.81 18.91
C GLU A 25 4.01 2.71 19.30
N ASN A 26 5.15 2.54 18.64
CA ASN A 26 6.41 3.24 18.94
C ASN A 26 6.71 4.44 18.02
N ASN A 27 5.77 4.88 17.18
CA ASN A 27 6.01 5.97 16.24
C ASN A 27 5.78 7.35 16.90
N ASP A 28 6.73 8.28 16.72
CA ASP A 28 6.63 9.61 17.36
C ASP A 28 5.55 10.53 16.80
N CYS A 29 5.17 10.37 15.53
CA CYS A 29 4.17 11.22 14.90
C CYS A 29 3.44 10.50 13.75
N ALA A 30 2.48 11.21 13.15
CA ALA A 30 1.77 10.79 11.96
C ALA A 30 2.73 10.51 10.80
N GLY A 31 2.42 9.52 9.98
CA GLY A 31 3.26 9.11 8.86
C GLY A 31 4.51 8.28 9.22
N LYS A 32 4.78 8.03 10.51
CA LYS A 32 5.92 7.22 10.99
C LYS A 32 5.58 5.81 11.47
N GLY A 33 4.34 5.35 11.29
CA GLY A 33 3.88 4.02 11.69
C GLY A 33 4.58 2.92 10.89
N ASP A 34 5.05 1.89 11.59
CA ASP A 34 5.90 0.80 11.11
C ASP A 34 5.17 -0.30 10.32
N CYS A 35 3.89 -0.51 10.54
CA CYS A 35 3.08 -1.40 9.70
C CYS A 35 1.59 -1.02 9.74
N SER A 36 0.82 -1.57 8.81
CA SER A 36 -0.64 -1.46 8.78
C SER A 36 -1.27 -2.10 10.03
N THR A 37 -2.27 -1.45 10.60
CA THR A 37 -3.11 -1.98 11.69
C THR A 37 -4.46 -2.51 11.21
N ALA A 38 -4.88 -2.20 9.98
CA ALA A 38 -6.05 -2.80 9.36
C ALA A 38 -5.91 -4.33 9.27
N VAL A 39 -7.04 -5.04 9.34
CA VAL A 39 -7.09 -6.51 9.23
C VAL A 39 -6.51 -6.93 7.88
N GLY A 40 -5.58 -7.88 7.88
CA GLY A 40 -4.93 -8.36 6.67
C GLY A 40 -5.89 -9.14 5.76
N HIS A 41 -5.91 -8.81 4.46
CA HIS A 41 -6.65 -9.57 3.45
C HIS A 41 -6.00 -9.45 2.05
N PRO A 42 -6.09 -10.47 1.19
CA PRO A 42 -5.33 -10.52 -0.08
C PRO A 42 -6.03 -9.88 -1.29
N CYS A 43 -7.33 -9.59 -1.22
CA CYS A 43 -8.18 -9.30 -2.39
C CYS A 43 -9.18 -8.13 -2.19
N HIS A 44 -9.66 -7.60 -3.31
CA HIS A 44 -10.85 -6.74 -3.46
C HIS A 44 -12.05 -7.28 -2.66
N THR A 45 -12.86 -6.36 -2.12
CA THR A 45 -14.06 -6.61 -1.32
C THR A 45 -13.92 -7.52 -0.08
N LEU A 46 -12.70 -7.82 0.38
CA LEU A 46 -12.47 -8.54 1.64
C LEU A 46 -12.18 -7.62 2.85
N ASN A 47 -12.27 -6.30 2.67
CA ASN A 47 -12.05 -5.30 3.72
C ASN A 47 -13.22 -5.26 4.72
N SER A 48 -12.90 -5.08 6.01
CA SER A 48 -13.91 -5.13 7.08
C SER A 48 -14.66 -3.81 7.29
N CYS A 49 -14.05 -2.66 6.97
CA CYS A 49 -14.68 -1.32 7.12
C CYS A 49 -14.23 -0.32 6.02
N LYS A 50 -14.72 0.92 6.13
CA LYS A 50 -14.22 2.11 5.43
C LYS A 50 -12.68 2.24 5.58
N SER A 51 -12.00 2.72 4.56
CA SER A 51 -10.54 2.98 4.53
C SER A 51 -9.65 1.78 4.90
N GLN A 52 -10.02 0.58 4.43
CA GLN A 52 -9.32 -0.68 4.73
C GLN A 52 -8.88 -1.50 3.50
N GLY A 53 -8.87 -0.96 2.27
CA GLY A 53 -8.27 -1.66 1.12
C GLY A 53 -6.95 -1.08 0.57
N GLY A 54 -5.96 -1.93 0.19
CA GLY A 54 -4.66 -1.62 -0.48
C GLY A 54 -3.94 -2.77 -1.31
N CYS A 55 -4.37 -3.15 -2.53
CA CYS A 55 -3.77 -4.27 -3.32
C CYS A 55 -3.32 -3.88 -4.74
N GLY A 56 -4.12 -3.11 -5.48
CA GLY A 56 -3.72 -2.56 -6.78
C GLY A 56 -4.20 -3.31 -8.03
N ILE A 57 -5.05 -4.35 -7.93
CA ILE A 57 -5.16 -5.33 -9.04
C ILE A 57 -6.59 -5.63 -9.49
N PHE A 58 -7.52 -5.73 -8.56
CA PHE A 58 -8.89 -6.16 -8.83
C PHE A 58 -9.81 -4.99 -8.50
N GLY A 59 -10.29 -4.27 -9.51
CA GLY A 59 -11.13 -3.09 -9.32
C GLY A 59 -11.12 -2.22 -10.58
N THR A 60 -11.75 -1.07 -10.51
CA THR A 60 -11.74 -0.05 -11.56
C THR A 60 -10.44 0.77 -11.54
N THR A 61 -10.11 1.45 -12.64
CA THR A 61 -9.00 2.43 -12.66
C THR A 61 -9.12 3.47 -11.55
N GLU A 62 -10.35 3.89 -11.24
CA GLU A 62 -10.65 4.87 -10.19
C GLU A 62 -10.29 4.32 -8.79
N GLU A 63 -10.72 3.11 -8.46
CA GLU A 63 -10.38 2.45 -7.20
C GLU A 63 -8.88 2.12 -7.05
N LEU A 64 -8.11 2.17 -8.14
CA LEU A 64 -6.64 2.07 -8.11
C LEU A 64 -5.97 3.42 -7.84
N CYS A 65 -6.65 4.51 -8.19
CA CYS A 65 -6.22 5.88 -7.94
C CYS A 65 -6.47 6.38 -6.49
N HIS A 66 -7.26 5.61 -5.74
CA HIS A 66 -7.72 5.92 -4.38
C HIS A 66 -7.43 4.78 -3.36
N PRO A 67 -6.15 4.35 -3.22
CA PRO A 67 -5.77 3.29 -2.29
C PRO A 67 -5.97 3.73 -0.82
N GLY A 68 -6.66 2.92 -0.02
CA GLY A 68 -7.00 3.23 1.37
C GLY A 68 -8.21 4.16 1.55
N GLU A 69 -8.90 4.54 0.47
CA GLU A 69 -9.98 5.56 0.51
C GLU A 69 -11.39 4.99 0.21
N ASN A 70 -11.55 3.66 0.23
CA ASN A 70 -12.86 3.00 0.02
C ASN A 70 -13.91 3.46 1.05
N ASP A 71 -15.16 3.62 0.63
CA ASP A 71 -16.22 4.20 1.49
C ASP A 71 -16.86 3.23 2.47
N CYS A 72 -17.07 1.96 2.11
CA CYS A 72 -17.70 0.96 2.97
C CYS A 72 -16.89 -0.34 3.09
N ARG A 73 -17.32 -1.21 4.02
CA ARG A 73 -16.92 -2.63 4.04
C ARG A 73 -17.21 -3.27 2.68
N TYR A 74 -16.41 -4.25 2.30
CA TYR A 74 -16.54 -4.98 1.03
C TYR A 74 -16.50 -4.09 -0.22
N GLN A 75 -15.68 -3.03 -0.19
CA GLN A 75 -15.44 -2.09 -1.30
C GLN A 75 -13.96 -1.69 -1.33
N GLY A 76 -13.50 -1.24 -2.49
CA GLY A 76 -12.11 -0.86 -2.70
C GLY A 76 -11.30 -2.05 -3.19
N SER A 77 -10.57 -1.81 -4.29
CA SER A 77 -9.83 -2.72 -5.17
C SER A 77 -8.77 -3.67 -4.53
N CYS A 78 -8.73 -3.75 -3.21
CA CYS A 78 -7.48 -3.54 -2.53
C CYS A 78 -7.41 -4.23 -1.14
N GLY A 79 -6.23 -4.71 -0.71
CA GLY A 79 -5.92 -5.60 0.42
C GLY A 79 -4.85 -5.09 1.40
N VAL A 80 -4.36 -5.86 2.37
CA VAL A 80 -3.55 -5.32 3.49
C VAL A 80 -2.51 -6.33 3.97
N PRO A 81 -1.23 -5.95 4.17
CA PRO A 81 -0.61 -4.63 3.94
C PRO A 81 -0.34 -4.30 2.46
N ILE A 82 -0.23 -2.99 2.15
CA ILE A 82 0.38 -2.54 0.89
C ILE A 82 1.92 -2.69 1.00
N LEU A 83 2.47 -3.75 0.42
CA LEU A 83 3.93 -3.91 0.28
C LEU A 83 4.50 -2.99 -0.80
N SER A 84 5.80 -2.68 -0.73
CA SER A 84 6.50 -1.89 -1.76
C SER A 84 6.38 -2.49 -3.16
N SER A 85 6.33 -3.83 -3.23
CA SER A 85 6.15 -4.65 -4.44
C SER A 85 4.77 -4.57 -5.11
N ARG A 86 3.76 -3.94 -4.50
CA ARG A 86 2.38 -3.84 -5.03
C ARG A 86 2.30 -2.82 -6.19
N PHE A 87 1.78 -3.22 -7.35
CA PHE A 87 1.57 -2.34 -8.51
C PHE A 87 0.11 -2.21 -8.93
N MET A 88 -0.21 -1.11 -9.61
CA MET A 88 -1.51 -0.90 -10.27
C MET A 88 -1.61 -1.74 -11.55
N ALA A 89 -2.53 -2.70 -11.63
CA ALA A 89 -2.57 -3.67 -12.74
C ALA A 89 -3.16 -3.13 -14.06
N GLN A 90 -3.91 -2.02 -14.00
CA GLN A 90 -4.61 -1.40 -15.13
C GLN A 90 -4.70 0.12 -14.98
N GLY A 91 -5.23 0.80 -16.00
CA GLY A 91 -5.32 2.25 -16.05
C GLY A 91 -4.04 2.93 -16.58
N PRO A 92 -4.00 4.28 -16.58
CA PRO A 92 -2.85 5.05 -17.07
C PRO A 92 -1.59 4.84 -16.21
N ASN A 93 -1.76 4.49 -14.93
CA ASN A 93 -0.68 4.27 -13.98
C ASN A 93 -0.23 2.80 -13.90
N LYS A 94 -0.55 2.00 -14.93
CA LYS A 94 -0.27 0.57 -14.94
C LYS A 94 1.21 0.27 -14.73
N GLY A 95 1.50 -0.62 -13.78
CA GLY A 95 2.85 -1.05 -13.43
C GLY A 95 3.58 -0.11 -12.46
N LEU A 96 2.95 0.96 -11.97
CA LEU A 96 3.52 1.85 -10.95
C LEU A 96 3.06 1.45 -9.53
N SER A 97 3.83 1.85 -8.53
CA SER A 97 3.68 1.45 -7.12
C SER A 97 2.40 1.99 -6.49
N VAL A 98 1.62 1.10 -5.87
CA VAL A 98 0.43 1.45 -5.07
C VAL A 98 0.84 2.19 -3.79
N TRP A 99 1.96 1.78 -3.19
CA TRP A 99 2.43 2.36 -1.93
C TRP A 99 2.77 3.85 -2.07
N GLN A 100 3.54 4.20 -3.11
CA GLN A 100 3.99 5.58 -3.31
C GLN A 100 2.81 6.52 -3.60
N LEU A 101 1.80 6.06 -4.35
CA LEU A 101 0.56 6.81 -4.57
C LEU A 101 -0.23 6.99 -3.26
N ALA A 102 -0.41 5.92 -2.47
CA ALA A 102 -1.11 6.00 -1.18
C ALA A 102 -0.42 6.96 -0.21
N ARG A 103 0.92 6.93 -0.18
CA ARG A 103 1.73 7.84 0.64
C ARG A 103 1.58 9.30 0.17
N ALA A 104 1.66 9.56 -1.13
CA ALA A 104 1.49 10.91 -1.66
C ALA A 104 0.09 11.48 -1.41
N ARG A 105 -0.97 10.66 -1.54
CA ARG A 105 -2.36 11.03 -1.20
C ARG A 105 -2.50 11.39 0.29
N PHE A 106 -1.89 10.61 1.18
CA PHE A 106 -1.85 10.92 2.61
C PHE A 106 -1.17 12.27 2.88
N GLU A 107 0.01 12.51 2.30
CA GLU A 107 0.72 13.78 2.47
C GLU A 107 -0.06 14.96 1.89
N GLU A 108 -0.65 14.83 0.70
CA GLU A 108 -1.53 15.83 0.08
C GLU A 108 -2.72 16.20 1.00
N LYS A 109 -3.37 15.19 1.59
CA LYS A 109 -4.49 15.38 2.52
C LYS A 109 -4.06 16.07 3.82
N ARG A 110 -2.93 15.66 4.41
CA ARG A 110 -2.37 16.30 5.62
C ARG A 110 -2.02 17.76 5.34
N GLN A 111 -1.37 18.06 4.21
CA GLN A 111 -1.04 19.42 3.78
C GLN A 111 -2.30 20.29 3.61
N LYS A 112 -3.33 19.78 2.91
CA LYS A 112 -4.62 20.49 2.73
C LYS A 112 -5.32 20.80 4.06
N ASN A 113 -5.18 19.93 5.06
CA ASN A 113 -5.74 20.14 6.40
C ASN A 113 -4.84 20.99 7.32
N GLY A 114 -3.63 21.36 6.90
CA GLY A 114 -2.63 22.03 7.77
C GLY A 114 -2.03 21.13 8.86
N GLU A 115 -2.12 19.81 8.69
CA GLU A 115 -1.65 18.82 9.66
C GLU A 115 -0.19 18.42 9.42
N SER A 116 0.63 18.41 10.47
CA SER A 116 2.02 17.96 10.38
C SER A 116 2.12 16.44 10.21
N PHE A 117 3.11 15.98 9.44
CA PHE A 117 3.44 14.56 9.25
C PHE A 117 4.96 14.39 9.18
N GLY A 118 5.45 13.20 9.55
CA GLY A 118 6.85 12.83 9.45
C GLY A 118 7.13 11.95 8.23
N GLU A 119 8.41 11.85 7.86
CA GLU A 119 8.90 10.96 6.80
C GLU A 119 8.50 9.48 7.05
N ALA A 120 8.25 8.73 5.97
CA ALA A 120 7.90 7.32 6.06
C ALA A 120 9.10 6.48 6.58
N PRO A 121 8.86 5.37 7.31
CA PRO A 121 9.94 4.51 7.80
C PRO A 121 10.82 3.86 6.72
N GLN A 122 10.31 3.74 5.48
CA GLN A 122 11.09 3.37 4.30
C GLN A 122 10.62 4.18 3.09
N GLN A 123 11.54 4.48 2.17
CA GLN A 123 11.31 5.38 1.03
C GLN A 123 10.26 4.87 0.02
N TYR A 124 10.15 3.56 -0.17
CA TYR A 124 9.27 2.94 -1.17
C TYR A 124 8.16 2.06 -0.59
N GLY A 125 8.02 2.05 0.74
CA GLY A 125 7.12 1.17 1.45
C GLY A 125 7.79 -0.08 2.03
N PRO A 126 7.05 -0.91 2.78
CA PRO A 126 7.61 -2.04 3.48
C PRO A 126 7.84 -3.23 2.54
N SER A 127 9.01 -3.86 2.65
CA SER A 127 9.24 -5.19 2.08
C SER A 127 8.49 -6.28 2.86
N GLU A 128 8.31 -7.44 2.24
CA GLU A 128 7.69 -8.61 2.88
C GLU A 128 8.48 -9.07 4.13
N ASP A 129 9.81 -9.15 4.02
CA ASP A 129 10.70 -9.52 5.13
C ASP A 129 10.59 -8.53 6.29
N TYR A 130 10.43 -7.23 6.00
CA TYR A 130 10.23 -6.21 7.03
C TYR A 130 8.87 -6.37 7.74
N VAL A 131 7.77 -6.57 6.99
CA VAL A 131 6.46 -6.85 7.58
C VAL A 131 6.52 -8.10 8.47
N ASN A 132 7.15 -9.17 7.98
CA ASN A 132 7.32 -10.41 8.74
C ASN A 132 8.14 -10.23 10.02
N THR A 133 9.17 -9.37 9.98
CA THR A 133 9.98 -9.00 11.15
C THR A 133 9.16 -8.21 12.17
N VAL A 134 8.45 -7.16 11.73
CA VAL A 134 7.63 -6.29 12.59
C VAL A 134 6.46 -7.03 13.23
N ARG A 135 5.83 -7.96 12.50
CA ARG A 135 4.67 -8.73 12.99
C ARG A 135 5.04 -10.02 13.72
N GLY A 136 6.32 -10.42 13.73
CA GLY A 136 6.75 -11.72 14.25
C GLY A 136 6.23 -12.92 13.44
N THR A 137 5.89 -12.72 12.17
CA THR A 137 5.24 -13.70 11.29
C THR A 137 6.21 -14.35 10.30
N THR A 138 7.45 -14.58 10.70
CA THR A 138 8.52 -15.13 9.86
C THR A 138 8.06 -16.31 9.01
N GLY A 139 8.10 -16.17 7.68
CA GLY A 139 7.69 -17.20 6.73
C GLY A 139 6.23 -17.15 6.27
N GLN A 140 5.43 -16.16 6.71
CA GLN A 140 4.13 -15.87 6.08
C GLN A 140 4.34 -15.16 4.73
N ASP A 141 3.50 -15.53 3.76
CA ASP A 141 3.46 -14.92 2.42
C ASP A 141 2.33 -13.88 2.41
N TYR A 142 2.72 -12.60 2.38
CA TYR A 142 1.82 -11.44 2.20
C TYR A 142 1.75 -11.01 0.73
N SER A 143 2.45 -11.71 -0.16
CA SER A 143 2.24 -11.59 -1.59
C SER A 143 0.87 -12.15 -1.99
N SER A 144 0.33 -11.61 -3.07
CA SER A 144 -0.75 -12.28 -3.80
C SER A 144 -0.48 -12.10 -5.29
N CYS A 145 -1.48 -12.27 -6.15
CA CYS A 145 -1.36 -11.84 -7.55
C CYS A 145 -0.90 -10.37 -7.61
N GLY A 146 -0.33 -9.96 -8.75
CA GLY A 146 -0.04 -8.55 -9.05
C GLY A 146 0.87 -7.80 -8.06
N GLN A 147 1.79 -8.52 -7.40
CA GLN A 147 3.04 -7.92 -6.94
C GLN A 147 4.12 -8.10 -8.00
N SER A 148 4.91 -7.05 -8.20
CA SER A 148 6.18 -7.12 -8.92
C SER A 148 7.08 -8.04 -8.12
N GLY A 149 7.28 -9.26 -8.60
CA GLY A 149 8.05 -10.28 -7.87
C GLY A 149 7.23 -11.42 -7.27
N SER A 150 5.89 -11.43 -7.38
CA SER A 150 5.05 -12.56 -6.97
C SER A 150 5.58 -13.89 -7.56
N ARG A 151 5.75 -14.90 -6.69
CA ARG A 151 6.41 -16.19 -7.02
C ARG A 151 5.73 -16.99 -8.13
N SER A 152 4.44 -16.74 -8.37
CA SER A 152 3.61 -17.41 -9.38
C SER A 152 3.67 -16.75 -10.77
N CYS A 153 4.18 -15.51 -10.87
CA CYS A 153 4.23 -14.74 -12.12
C CYS A 153 5.56 -14.88 -12.88
N SER A 154 6.37 -15.90 -12.60
CA SER A 154 7.69 -16.09 -13.22
C SER A 154 7.95 -17.55 -13.61
N TYR A 155 8.28 -17.77 -14.89
CA TYR A 155 8.66 -19.07 -15.44
C TYR A 155 10.09 -19.52 -15.07
N ILE A 156 10.78 -18.79 -14.17
CA ILE A 156 12.14 -19.14 -13.73
C ILE A 156 12.05 -20.28 -12.70
N ASN A 157 12.41 -21.49 -13.11
CA ASN A 157 12.30 -22.67 -12.26
C ASN A 157 13.23 -22.61 -11.03
N ASN A 158 14.48 -22.13 -11.18
CA ASN A 158 15.43 -21.97 -10.08
C ASN A 158 14.92 -20.95 -9.03
N PRO A 159 14.75 -21.33 -7.74
CA PRO A 159 14.23 -20.43 -6.71
C PRO A 159 15.09 -19.19 -6.47
N ALA A 160 16.42 -19.31 -6.49
CA ALA A 160 17.34 -18.21 -6.22
C ALA A 160 17.35 -17.19 -7.36
N GLU A 161 17.46 -17.67 -8.61
CA GLU A 161 17.35 -16.81 -9.80
C GLU A 161 15.98 -16.12 -9.87
N ARG A 162 14.89 -16.82 -9.52
CA ARG A 162 13.54 -16.26 -9.45
C ARG A 162 13.45 -15.12 -8.44
N GLN A 163 14.08 -15.27 -7.27
CA GLN A 163 14.14 -14.25 -6.22
C GLN A 163 14.97 -13.04 -6.65
N THR A 164 16.16 -13.24 -7.23
CA THR A 164 16.99 -12.16 -7.78
C THR A 164 16.25 -11.39 -8.88
N ALA A 165 15.60 -12.09 -9.80
CA ALA A 165 14.81 -11.48 -10.87
C ALA A 165 13.54 -10.79 -10.33
N ALA A 166 12.96 -11.27 -9.23
CA ALA A 166 11.86 -10.61 -8.53
C ALA A 166 12.32 -9.28 -7.90
N ALA A 167 13.41 -9.29 -7.13
CA ALA A 167 13.99 -8.10 -6.52
C ALA A 167 14.36 -7.04 -7.57
N ALA A 168 14.95 -7.44 -8.70
CA ALA A 168 15.25 -6.53 -9.81
C ALA A 168 13.99 -5.88 -10.43
N ARG A 169 12.86 -6.61 -10.49
CA ARG A 169 11.57 -6.05 -10.93
C ARG A 169 10.96 -5.09 -9.91
N VAL A 170 11.06 -5.40 -8.62
CA VAL A 170 10.64 -4.51 -7.52
C VAL A 170 11.41 -3.19 -7.60
N LEU A 171 12.74 -3.25 -7.56
CA LEU A 171 13.59 -2.07 -7.56
C LEU A 171 13.35 -1.18 -8.78
N LYS A 172 13.27 -1.77 -9.99
CA LYS A 172 12.95 -1.04 -11.21
C LYS A 172 11.61 -0.31 -11.10
N MET A 173 10.57 -1.00 -10.62
CA MET A 173 9.25 -0.41 -10.43
C MET A 173 9.28 0.72 -9.40
N GLU A 174 9.96 0.54 -8.27
CA GLU A 174 10.07 1.54 -7.21
C GLU A 174 10.71 2.84 -7.72
N GLU A 175 11.81 2.72 -8.48
CA GLU A 175 12.48 3.87 -9.10
C GLU A 175 11.65 4.55 -10.21
N GLU A 176 11.01 3.76 -11.10
CA GLU A 176 10.17 4.30 -12.17
C GLU A 176 8.93 5.00 -11.60
N SER A 177 8.35 4.46 -10.53
CA SER A 177 7.23 5.05 -9.81
C SER A 177 7.61 6.37 -9.16
N ALA A 178 8.78 6.44 -8.52
CA ALA A 178 9.22 7.67 -7.84
C ALA A 178 9.43 8.81 -8.84
N LYS A 179 10.00 8.51 -10.01
CA LYS A 179 10.18 9.46 -11.11
C LYS A 179 8.84 9.93 -11.71
N LYS A 180 7.84 9.04 -11.79
CA LYS A 180 6.52 9.30 -12.38
C LYS A 180 5.44 9.65 -11.36
N LEU A 181 5.77 9.86 -10.09
CA LEU A 181 4.77 10.12 -9.05
C LEU A 181 3.90 11.35 -9.33
N PRO A 182 4.41 12.49 -9.85
CA PRO A 182 3.57 13.63 -10.24
C PRO A 182 2.60 13.30 -11.38
N GLU A 183 3.04 12.55 -12.39
CA GLU A 183 2.19 12.06 -13.48
C GLU A 183 1.11 11.12 -12.94
N THR A 184 1.50 10.23 -12.01
CA THR A 184 0.62 9.24 -11.38
C THR A 184 -0.55 9.93 -10.67
N ILE A 185 -0.27 10.98 -9.90
CA ILE A 185 -1.28 11.78 -9.20
C ILE A 185 -2.16 12.54 -10.22
N SER A 186 -1.56 13.16 -11.23
CA SER A 186 -2.30 13.91 -12.27
C SER A 186 -3.26 13.03 -13.08
N ASN A 187 -2.82 11.84 -13.47
CA ASN A 187 -3.64 10.83 -14.14
C ASN A 187 -4.85 10.42 -13.30
N CYS A 188 -4.72 10.43 -11.96
CA CYS A 188 -5.78 10.18 -10.99
C CYS A 188 -6.66 11.40 -10.65
N CYS A 189 -6.47 12.54 -11.32
CA CYS A 189 -7.35 13.71 -11.22
C CYS A 189 -8.23 13.90 -12.47
N SER A 190 -8.17 12.96 -13.42
CA SER A 190 -8.81 13.08 -14.73
C SER A 190 -10.30 12.72 -14.71
N LYS A 191 -11.11 13.73 -14.33
CA LYS A 191 -12.60 13.85 -14.42
C LYS A 191 -13.43 13.70 -13.14
N ASN A 192 -13.25 14.65 -12.22
CA ASN A 192 -14.41 15.25 -11.55
C ASN A 192 -14.99 16.36 -12.45
N ASN A 193 -15.66 15.97 -13.54
CA ASN A 193 -16.33 16.87 -14.48
C ASN A 193 -17.47 16.11 -15.19
N ASP A 194 -18.44 15.62 -14.42
CA ASP A 194 -19.76 15.21 -14.91
C ASP A 194 -20.78 15.32 -13.74
N HIS A 195 -21.55 16.41 -13.76
CA HIS A 195 -22.79 16.73 -13.03
C HIS A 195 -22.84 16.72 -11.49
#